data_AF-A0A378RLY7-F1
#
_entry.id   AF-A0A378RLY7-F1
#
_cell.length_a   1.000
_cell.length_b   1.000
_cell.length_c   1.000
_cell.angle_alpha   90.00
_cell.angle_beta   90.00
_cell.angle_gamma   90.00
#
_symmetry.space_group_name_H-M   'P 1'
#
loop_
_entity.id
_entity.type
_entity.pdbx_description
1 polymer ?
#
loop_
_entity_poly.entity_id
_entity_poly.type
_entity_poly.pdbx_seq_one_letter_code
_entity_poly.pdbx_strand_id
1 'polypeptide(L)' 'MSATKRLRVFGGPNGSGKSTLFASIAEQFNVGHFINADEIENQIASTGLSNM' A
#
# COMPACT_ATOMS: atom_id res chain seq x y z
N MET A 1 9.98 -23.67 13.90
CA MET A 1 10.39 -22.24 13.92
C MET A 1 9.35 -21.44 13.15
N SER A 2 8.69 -20.47 13.77
CA SER A 2 7.81 -19.54 13.05
C SER A 2 8.68 -18.64 12.17
N ALA A 3 8.33 -18.49 10.89
CA ALA A 3 9.02 -17.55 10.02
C ALA A 3 8.90 -16.11 10.59
N THR A 4 10.01 -15.37 10.59
CA THR A 4 10.02 -13.97 11.02
C THR A 4 9.19 -13.13 10.05
N LYS A 5 8.19 -12.41 10.56
CA LYS A 5 7.39 -11.49 9.75
C LYS A 5 8.26 -10.33 9.27
N ARG A 6 8.13 -9.95 8.00
CA ARG A 6 8.92 -8.88 7.37
C ARG A 6 8.04 -7.71 6.99
N LEU A 7 8.39 -6.52 7.46
CA LEU A 7 7.83 -5.26 6.98
C LEU A 7 8.66 -4.77 5.78
N ARG A 8 8.00 -4.34 4.71
CA ARG A 8 8.63 -3.73 3.53
C ARG A 8 8.00 -2.36 3.32
N VAL A 9 8.82 -1.34 3.11
CA VAL A 9 8.38 0.05 2.96
C VAL A 9 8.90 0.57 1.62
N PHE A 10 7.99 1.16 0.83
CA PHE A 10 8.32 1.84 -0.41
C PHE A 10 8.41 3.35 -0.15
N GLY A 11 9.63 3.88 -0.04
CA GLY A 11 9.89 5.31 0.21
C GLY A 11 10.27 6.10 -1.05
N GLY A 12 10.19 7.44 -0.99
CA GLY A 12 10.55 8.36 -2.08
C GLY A 12 9.56 9.52 -2.30
N PRO A 13 9.95 10.61 -2.99
CA PRO A 13 9.10 11.77 -3.23
C PRO A 13 7.91 11.47 -4.16
N ASN A 14 6.92 12.36 -4.20
CA ASN A 14 5.77 12.22 -5.11
C ASN A 14 6.22 12.17 -6.57
N GLY A 15 5.62 11.27 -7.35
CA GLY A 15 6.01 11.04 -8.75
C GLY A 15 7.26 10.15 -8.94
N SER A 16 7.92 9.67 -7.89
CA SER A 16 9.13 8.83 -8.02
C SER A 16 8.89 7.38 -8.47
N GLY A 17 7.68 7.02 -8.91
CA GLY A 17 7.36 5.68 -9.43
C GLY A 17 7.13 4.58 -8.39
N LYS A 18 6.98 4.91 -7.10
CA LYS A 18 6.79 3.91 -6.01
C LYS A 18 5.62 2.96 -6.28
N SER A 19 4.47 3.52 -6.64
CA SER A 19 3.25 2.73 -6.91
C SER A 19 3.42 1.85 -8.15
N THR A 20 4.13 2.34 -9.18
CA THR A 20 4.47 1.57 -10.38
C THR A 20 5.38 0.38 -10.04
N LEU A 21 6.43 0.62 -9.24
CA LEU A 21 7.33 -0.44 -8.78
C LEU A 21 6.58 -1.49 -7.94
N PHE A 22 5.68 -1.05 -7.05
CA PHE A 22 4.86 -1.95 -6.26
C PHE A 22 3.97 -2.83 -7.15
N ALA A 23 3.29 -2.26 -8.15
CA ALA A 23 2.45 -3.01 -9.09
C ALA A 23 3.24 -4.11 -9.81
N SER A 24 4.42 -3.79 -10.34
CA SER A 24 5.28 -4.79 -11.01
C SER A 24 5.75 -5.91 -10.08
N ILE A 25 5.97 -5.61 -8.78
CA ILE A 25 6.33 -6.63 -7.78
C ILE A 25 5.13 -7.50 -7.42
N ALA A 26 3.94 -6.89 -7.25
CA ALA A 26 2.71 -7.59 -6.90
C ALA A 26 2.23 -8.56 -8.01
N GLU A 27 2.54 -8.25 -9.27
CA GLU A 27 2.28 -9.16 -10.41
C GLU A 27 3.15 -10.43 -10.36
N GLN A 28 4.35 -10.35 -9.80
CA GLN A 28 5.33 -11.44 -9.82
C GLN A 28 5.42 -12.20 -8.49
N PHE A 29 5.02 -11.58 -7.38
CA PHE A 29 5.21 -12.12 -6.04
C PHE A 29 3.98 -11.93 -5.17
N ASN A 30 3.74 -12.88 -4.27
CA ASN A 30 2.77 -12.68 -3.20
C ASN A 30 3.32 -11.67 -2.17
N VAL A 31 2.83 -10.45 -2.23
CA VAL A 31 3.24 -9.33 -1.36
C VAL A 31 2.51 -9.32 -0.01
N GLY A 32 1.49 -10.15 0.17
CA GLY A 32 0.66 -10.14 1.37
C GLY A 32 -0.18 -8.85 1.48
N HIS A 33 -0.31 -8.34 2.71
CA HIS A 33 -1.06 -7.10 2.93
C HIS A 33 -0.28 -5.88 2.45
N PHE A 34 -0.93 -5.07 1.63
CA PHE A 34 -0.45 -3.76 1.21
C PHE A 34 -1.25 -2.66 1.88
N ILE A 35 -0.56 -1.64 2.38
CA ILE A 35 -1.16 -0.50 3.07
C ILE A 35 -0.58 0.76 2.43
N ASN A 36 -1.46 1.63 1.95
CA ASN A 36 -1.11 2.93 1.39
C ASN A 36 -2.00 4.00 2.03
N ALA A 37 -1.40 5.11 2.47
CA ALA A 37 -2.12 6.15 3.21
C ALA A 37 -3.12 6.90 2.31
N ASP A 38 -2.71 7.30 1.11
CA ASP A 38 -3.56 8.01 0.14
C ASP A 38 -4.78 7.15 -0.25
N GLU A 39 -4.59 5.84 -0.43
CA GLU A 39 -5.68 4.90 -0.72
C GLU A 39 -6.68 4.81 0.45
N ILE A 40 -6.17 4.77 1.69
CA ILE A 40 -7.04 4.78 2.88
C ILE A 40 -7.82 6.09 2.98
N GLU A 41 -7.17 7.23 2.74
CA GLU A 41 -7.83 8.54 2.72
C GLU A 41 -8.94 8.59 1.67
N ASN A 42 -8.65 8.16 0.44
CA ASN A 42 -9.63 8.08 -0.65
C ASN A 42 -10.79 7.14 -0.30
N GLN A 43 -10.51 6.01 0.34
CA GLN A 43 -11.55 5.08 0.79
C GLN A 43 -12.42 5.69 1.88
N ILE A 44 -11.85 6.38 2.87
CA ILE A 44 -12.60 7.07 3.92
C ILE A 44 -13.49 8.17 3.31
N ALA A 45 -12.94 8.97 2.40
CA ALA A 45 -13.65 10.05 1.72
C ALA A 45 -14.81 9.53 0.84
N SER A 46 -14.61 8.40 0.16
CA SER A 46 -15.63 7.80 -0.72
C SER A 46 -16.69 6.97 0.01
N THR A 47 -16.36 6.37 1.16
CA THR A 47 -17.27 5.51 1.93
C THR A 47 -18.10 6.25 2.98
N GLY A 48 -17.90 7.57 3.14
CA GLY A 48 -18.84 8.42 3.87
C GLY A 48 -18.71 8.41 5.39
N LEU A 49 -17.49 8.23 5.93
CA LEU A 49 -17.21 8.57 7.33
C LEU A 49 -17.45 10.06 7.65
N SER A 50 -17.64 10.90 6.63
CA SER A 50 -18.10 12.29 6.75
C SER A 50 -19.57 12.46 7.16
N ASN A 51 -20.34 11.37 7.29
CA ASN A 51 -21.76 11.38 7.67
C ASN A 51 -22.04 10.75 9.06
N MET A 52 -21.04 10.69 9.95
CA MET A 52 -21.27 10.43 11.39
C MET A 52 -21.25 11.72 12.20
#